data_AF-N8VN91-F1
#
_entry.id   AF-N8VN91-F1
#
_cell.length_a   1.000
_cell.length_b   1.000
_cell.length_c   1.000
_cell.angle_alpha   90.00
_cell.angle_beta   90.00
_cell.angle_gamma   90.00
#
_symmetry.space_group_name_H-M   'P 1'
#
loop_
_entity.id
_entity.type
_entity.pdbx_description
1 polymer ?
#
loop_
_entity_poly.entity_id
_entity_poly.type
_entity_poly.pdbx_seq_one_letter_code
_entity_poly.pdbx_strand_id
1 'polypeptide(L)'
;MADMQRQKVILNKLAIVLSVNQGEGWLIVDHHRKWVDKNSLILIEGYDELTIESLTALNIEQRIINHIPSNIRDQKLRTLDKRVLSESGKFFPIIALGTLGSLSLTFNCSKRGLDSLEVQTKKLPIENSYDLVIVGAGPSGASLAAHAEHAGLNYLWLGEPFSFWLYHILPNDLRSPAAASGINTPINDMDFISFAQCIGVPIDQPVSMPLALAYFNYFVTKQNLTPLPFTAEKVDYQDNSYNVQLRMADQYQTVKCRNLVWCAGLKGMENIPKILRQIPSKNFTHSSDTNIPNTLSKDYKIAVIGAGQSAAEHAILAIDSGAQVKLLIRDSNLIFRNLHSPGNHLYKWCSKNADSFVYRLPSFIQKRFLSYLLKGTTEPKMKLINQWDKLKIIPKFDLIQANVLSDGKLELKARSGQCEYVDHLILGTGYKYEINKIKPLSDLQHQIKSSDGFPLLDENCMSSVPGLFFGGYAAMKRIGPKCQFIAGSALTSKALMYGISQRLKHDN
;
A
#
# COMPACT_ATOMS: atom_id res chain seq x y z
N MET A 1 9.69 32.24 -16.68
CA MET A 1 11.01 32.21 -16.00
C MET A 1 10.93 31.97 -14.47
N ALA A 2 9.78 32.14 -13.81
CA ALA A 2 9.59 31.83 -12.38
C ALA A 2 9.40 30.32 -12.07
N ASP A 3 9.05 29.49 -13.05
CA ASP A 3 8.92 28.02 -12.87
C ASP A 3 10.26 27.27 -12.88
N MET A 4 11.29 27.85 -13.50
CA MET A 4 12.57 27.17 -13.71
C MET A 4 13.52 27.25 -12.49
N GLN A 5 13.22 28.14 -11.53
CA GLN A 5 13.92 28.20 -10.24
C GLN A 5 13.27 27.32 -9.16
N ARG A 6 12.02 26.87 -9.34
CA ARG A 6 11.32 25.94 -8.41
C ARG A 6 11.83 24.50 -8.46
N GLN A 7 12.45 24.08 -9.57
CA GLN A 7 12.91 22.70 -9.77
C GLN A 7 14.38 22.45 -9.36
N LYS A 8 15.14 23.50 -9.01
CA LYS A 8 16.61 23.43 -9.06
C LYS A 8 17.32 22.91 -7.81
N VAL A 9 16.63 22.44 -6.77
CA VAL A 9 17.28 22.02 -5.50
C VAL A 9 16.90 20.61 -5.00
N ILE A 10 16.06 19.84 -5.71
CA ILE A 10 15.75 18.44 -5.35
C ILE A 10 15.91 17.52 -6.58
N LEU A 11 17.15 17.38 -7.06
CA LEU A 11 17.47 16.61 -8.29
C LEU A 11 18.53 15.51 -8.08
N ASN A 12 18.72 15.00 -6.86
CA ASN A 12 19.86 14.11 -6.55
C ASN A 12 19.53 12.65 -6.19
N LYS A 13 18.40 12.06 -6.63
CA LYS A 13 18.08 10.66 -6.32
C LYS A 13 17.34 9.97 -7.48
N LEU A 14 18.05 9.15 -8.26
CA LEU A 14 17.51 8.42 -9.41
C LEU A 14 17.72 6.91 -9.20
N ALA A 15 16.65 6.14 -9.41
CA ALA A 15 16.70 4.69 -9.57
C ALA A 15 15.62 4.28 -10.57
N ILE A 16 16.00 4.09 -11.83
CA ILE A 16 15.08 3.72 -12.92
C ILE A 16 14.86 2.21 -12.88
N VAL A 17 13.61 1.77 -12.92
CA VAL A 17 13.21 0.38 -13.19
C VAL A 17 12.51 0.38 -14.54
N LEU A 18 12.93 -0.49 -15.47
CA LEU A 18 12.24 -0.68 -16.74
C LEU A 18 11.90 -2.16 -16.87
N SER A 19 10.62 -2.47 -17.10
CA SER A 19 10.17 -3.79 -17.53
C SER A 19 10.11 -3.76 -19.05
N VAL A 20 10.93 -4.57 -19.72
CA VAL A 20 10.87 -4.81 -21.17
C VAL A 20 10.29 -6.21 -21.41
N ASN A 21 9.61 -6.38 -22.53
CA ASN A 21 8.63 -7.43 -22.83
C ASN A 21 9.17 -8.88 -22.68
N GLN A 22 8.27 -9.83 -22.40
CA GLN A 22 8.50 -11.29 -22.37
C GLN A 22 9.45 -11.86 -21.30
N GLY A 23 9.45 -11.30 -20.09
CA GLY A 23 9.83 -12.07 -18.90
C GLY A 23 11.32 -12.36 -18.71
N GLU A 24 12.20 -11.68 -19.45
CA GLU A 24 13.65 -11.78 -19.33
C GLU A 24 14.28 -10.37 -19.39
N GLY A 25 14.29 -9.65 -18.25
CA GLY A 25 15.04 -8.39 -18.15
C GLY A 25 14.55 -7.39 -17.11
N TRP A 26 15.47 -6.92 -16.25
CA TRP A 26 15.26 -5.81 -15.32
C TRP A 26 16.48 -4.88 -15.37
N LEU A 27 16.26 -3.58 -15.60
CA LEU A 27 17.30 -2.57 -15.39
C LEU A 27 17.07 -1.92 -14.02
N ILE A 28 18.07 -1.98 -13.13
CA ILE A 28 18.03 -1.37 -11.79
C ILE A 28 19.31 -0.57 -11.61
N VAL A 29 19.21 0.72 -11.31
CA VAL A 29 20.39 1.59 -11.07
C VAL A 29 20.28 2.20 -9.68
N ASP A 30 21.23 1.91 -8.78
CA ASP A 30 21.31 2.49 -7.43
C ASP A 30 22.43 3.54 -7.33
N HIS A 31 22.12 4.68 -6.70
CA HIS A 31 23.02 5.79 -6.41
C HIS A 31 23.90 5.60 -5.15
N HIS A 32 23.65 4.60 -4.31
CA HIS A 32 24.58 4.28 -3.22
C HIS A 32 25.80 3.55 -3.79
N ARG A 33 26.80 4.32 -4.22
CA ARG A 33 28.13 3.92 -4.73
C ARG A 33 28.83 2.77 -3.97
N LYS A 34 28.34 1.54 -4.08
CA LYS A 34 29.07 0.34 -3.67
C LYS A 34 29.02 -0.81 -4.66
N TRP A 35 28.15 -0.80 -5.67
CA TRP A 35 28.23 -1.77 -6.77
C TRP A 35 27.83 -1.10 -8.08
N VAL A 36 28.81 -0.45 -8.70
CA VAL A 36 28.84 -0.29 -10.16
C VAL A 36 30.15 -0.94 -10.59
N ASP A 37 30.20 -2.27 -10.53
CA ASP A 37 31.15 -2.99 -11.36
C ASP A 37 30.64 -2.87 -12.82
N LYS A 38 31.55 -2.76 -13.79
CA LYS A 38 31.23 -2.78 -15.23
C LYS A 38 30.35 -3.98 -15.62
N ASN A 39 30.29 -5.02 -14.78
CA ASN A 39 29.50 -6.23 -14.93
C ASN A 39 28.08 -6.17 -14.33
N SER A 40 27.66 -5.05 -13.73
CA SER A 40 26.35 -4.91 -13.04
C SER A 40 25.24 -4.30 -13.90
N LEU A 41 25.53 -4.06 -15.18
CA LEU A 41 24.52 -3.75 -16.20
C LEU A 41 24.05 -5.09 -16.76
N ILE A 42 23.01 -5.67 -16.16
CA ILE A 42 22.38 -6.86 -16.73
C ILE A 42 21.42 -6.39 -17.82
N LEU A 43 21.96 -6.22 -19.04
CA LEU A 43 21.18 -6.35 -20.26
C LEU A 43 20.85 -7.83 -20.40
N ILE A 44 19.60 -8.21 -20.13
CA ILE A 44 19.11 -9.52 -20.54
C ILE A 44 18.68 -9.37 -22.00
N GLU A 45 19.39 -10.07 -22.89
CA GLU A 45 19.18 -10.03 -24.33
C GLU A 45 17.77 -10.50 -24.69
N GLY A 46 17.12 -9.76 -25.60
CA GLY A 46 15.76 -10.13 -26.03
C GLY A 46 15.02 -9.14 -26.91
N TYR A 47 15.62 -8.05 -27.40
CA TYR A 47 15.24 -7.31 -28.62
C TYR A 47 16.37 -6.31 -28.94
N ASP A 48 16.83 -6.30 -30.19
CA ASP A 48 17.67 -5.23 -30.72
C ASP A 48 16.85 -3.93 -30.81
N GLU A 49 17.46 -2.81 -30.40
CA GLU A 49 17.03 -1.41 -30.60
C GLU A 49 16.10 -0.76 -29.55
N LEU A 50 16.72 -0.15 -28.53
CA LEU A 50 16.19 1.00 -27.79
C LEU A 50 16.64 2.30 -28.51
N THR A 51 15.74 2.96 -29.24
CA THR A 51 16.07 4.20 -29.99
C THR A 51 15.93 5.46 -29.12
N ILE A 52 16.71 6.51 -29.43
CA ILE A 52 16.62 7.83 -28.76
C ILE A 52 15.22 8.45 -28.91
N GLU A 53 14.53 8.20 -30.03
CA GLU A 53 13.13 8.65 -30.22
C GLU A 53 12.17 8.01 -29.20
N SER A 54 12.40 6.74 -28.83
CA SER A 54 11.62 6.05 -27.80
C SER A 54 11.84 6.64 -26.40
N LEU A 55 13.07 7.09 -26.12
CA LEU A 55 13.43 7.78 -24.87
C LEU A 55 12.93 9.23 -24.83
N THR A 56 12.85 9.90 -25.99
CA THR A 56 12.35 11.27 -26.14
C THR A 56 10.82 11.31 -26.04
N ALA A 57 10.12 10.31 -26.58
CA ALA A 57 8.67 10.14 -26.43
C ALA A 57 8.22 9.92 -24.97
N LEU A 58 9.15 9.46 -24.11
CA LEU A 58 8.96 9.31 -22.66
C LEU A 58 9.35 10.55 -21.85
N ASN A 59 9.69 11.67 -22.49
CA ASN A 59 10.01 12.95 -21.84
C ASN A 59 11.18 12.87 -20.82
N ILE A 60 12.17 12.00 -21.08
CA ILE A 60 13.40 11.94 -20.29
C ILE A 60 14.29 13.15 -20.66
N GLU A 61 14.74 13.93 -19.67
CA GLU A 61 15.57 15.12 -19.92
C GLU A 61 16.86 14.79 -20.69
N GLN A 62 17.20 15.61 -21.70
CA GLN A 62 18.40 15.49 -22.55
C GLN A 62 19.72 15.31 -21.78
N ARG A 63 19.78 15.78 -20.52
CA ARG A 63 20.93 15.62 -19.63
C ARG A 63 21.22 14.19 -19.22
N ILE A 64 20.20 13.35 -19.10
CA ILE A 64 20.34 11.92 -18.74
C ILE A 64 20.88 11.14 -19.94
N ILE A 65 20.44 11.49 -21.15
CA ILE A 65 20.93 10.92 -22.42
C ILE A 65 22.44 11.20 -22.60
N ASN A 66 22.93 12.34 -22.12
CA ASN A 66 24.34 12.72 -22.18
C ASN A 66 25.26 11.96 -21.21
N HIS A 67 24.73 11.13 -20.31
CA HIS A 67 25.51 10.29 -19.39
C HIS A 67 25.58 8.82 -19.85
N ILE A 68 24.96 8.50 -20.98
CA ILE A 68 25.09 7.20 -21.65
C ILE A 68 26.47 7.13 -22.32
N PRO A 69 27.26 6.06 -22.10
CA PRO A 69 28.55 5.85 -22.75
C PRO A 69 28.47 5.98 -24.28
N SER A 70 29.45 6.64 -24.90
CA SER A 70 29.44 6.98 -26.34
C SER A 70 29.33 5.76 -27.26
N ASN A 71 29.86 4.61 -26.84
CA ASN A 71 29.78 3.34 -27.58
C ASN A 71 28.35 2.78 -27.72
N ILE A 72 27.40 3.22 -26.89
CA ILE A 72 25.97 2.89 -26.97
C ILE A 72 25.22 3.91 -27.84
N ARG A 73 25.71 5.15 -27.88
CA ARG A 73 25.10 6.26 -28.62
C ARG A 73 25.24 6.13 -30.14
N ASP A 74 26.31 5.47 -30.58
CA ASP A 74 26.74 5.42 -31.98
C ASP A 74 26.32 4.13 -32.74
N GLN A 75 25.58 3.22 -32.10
CA GLN A 75 25.02 2.04 -32.78
C GLN A 75 23.73 2.40 -33.54
N LYS A 76 23.93 2.85 -34.79
CA LYS A 76 23.01 2.99 -35.94
C LYS A 76 21.50 3.11 -35.66
N LEU A 77 21.07 4.38 -35.67
CA LEU A 77 19.73 4.89 -35.95
C LEU A 77 19.15 4.35 -37.28
N ARG A 78 18.09 3.52 -37.24
CA ARG A 78 17.17 3.36 -38.37
C ARG A 78 15.72 3.46 -37.91
N THR A 79 14.96 4.20 -38.71
CA THR A 79 13.55 4.54 -38.56
C THR A 79 12.66 3.30 -38.61
N LEU A 80 11.89 3.02 -37.56
CA LEU A 80 10.86 1.98 -37.59
C LEU A 80 9.47 2.58 -37.90
N ASP A 81 8.78 1.92 -38.83
CA ASP A 81 7.49 2.26 -39.41
C ASP A 81 6.35 2.19 -38.37
N LYS A 82 5.43 3.17 -38.39
CA LYS A 82 4.35 3.38 -37.39
C LYS A 82 3.29 2.28 -37.34
N ARG A 83 3.41 1.21 -38.15
CA ARG A 83 2.40 0.17 -38.32
C ARG A 83 2.52 -1.04 -37.37
N VAL A 84 3.65 -1.20 -36.67
CA VAL A 84 3.88 -2.39 -35.82
C VAL A 84 3.18 -2.31 -34.45
N LEU A 85 2.74 -1.12 -34.03
CA LEU A 85 2.08 -0.94 -32.73
C LEU A 85 0.59 -1.34 -32.71
N SER A 86 -0.01 -1.72 -33.84
CA SER A 86 -1.46 -2.01 -33.92
C SER A 86 -1.85 -3.49 -33.78
N GLU A 87 -0.91 -4.43 -33.84
CA GLU A 87 -1.29 -5.86 -33.97
C GLU A 87 -1.22 -6.68 -32.68
N SER A 88 -0.54 -6.22 -31.61
CA SER A 88 -0.30 -7.07 -30.43
C SER A 88 -1.28 -6.92 -29.27
N GLY A 89 -2.30 -6.04 -29.37
CA GLY A 89 -3.51 -6.07 -28.52
C GLY A 89 -3.35 -6.04 -27.00
N LYS A 90 -2.15 -5.87 -26.44
CA LYS A 90 -1.87 -5.94 -25.00
C LYS A 90 -0.89 -4.82 -24.62
N PHE A 91 -1.37 -3.88 -23.81
CA PHE A 91 -0.57 -2.76 -23.30
C PHE A 91 -0.27 -2.96 -21.81
N PHE A 92 0.99 -2.78 -21.40
CA PHE A 92 1.47 -2.91 -20.02
C PHE A 92 1.99 -1.56 -19.51
N PRO A 93 1.83 -1.23 -18.21
CA PRO A 93 2.34 0.00 -17.63
C PRO A 93 3.88 -0.05 -17.48
N ILE A 94 4.56 0.94 -18.04
CA ILE A 94 6.01 1.19 -17.86
C ILE A 94 6.19 1.97 -16.55
N ILE A 95 6.89 1.41 -15.55
CA ILE A 95 7.07 2.06 -14.23
C ILE A 95 8.47 2.67 -14.13
N ALA A 96 8.65 3.92 -14.58
CA ALA A 96 9.92 4.64 -14.44
C ALA A 96 10.08 5.28 -13.03
N LEU A 97 10.97 4.74 -12.19
CA LEU A 97 11.19 5.20 -10.81
C LEU A 97 12.36 6.22 -10.69
N GLY A 98 12.28 7.15 -9.72
CA GLY A 98 13.06 8.39 -9.67
C GLY A 98 12.30 9.59 -9.04
N THR A 99 13.01 10.60 -8.53
CA THR A 99 12.40 11.73 -7.80
C THR A 99 11.31 12.45 -8.60
N LEU A 100 10.19 12.79 -7.92
CA LEU A 100 9.04 13.67 -8.26
C LEU A 100 8.58 13.76 -9.74
N GLY A 101 9.46 14.07 -10.69
CA GLY A 101 9.20 13.98 -12.12
C GLY A 101 8.98 12.56 -12.63
N SER A 102 9.67 11.56 -12.05
CA SER A 102 9.43 10.16 -12.40
C SER A 102 8.21 9.58 -11.69
N LEU A 103 7.82 10.12 -10.52
CA LEU A 103 6.50 9.85 -9.94
C LEU A 103 5.42 10.35 -10.89
N SER A 104 5.51 11.57 -11.44
CA SER A 104 4.59 12.04 -12.49
C SER A 104 4.60 11.14 -13.73
N LEU A 105 5.76 10.62 -14.15
CA LEU A 105 5.89 9.69 -15.27
C LEU A 105 5.28 8.31 -14.95
N THR A 106 5.53 7.77 -13.76
CA THR A 106 4.88 6.57 -13.23
C THR A 106 3.39 6.80 -13.11
N PHE A 107 2.93 7.94 -12.59
CA PHE A 107 1.52 8.32 -12.51
C PHE A 107 0.91 8.44 -13.91
N ASN A 108 1.63 8.97 -14.90
CA ASN A 108 1.15 9.08 -16.28
C ASN A 108 1.16 7.73 -17.01
N CYS A 109 2.15 6.86 -16.77
CA CYS A 109 2.21 5.52 -17.33
C CYS A 109 1.23 4.57 -16.64
N SER A 110 1.04 4.70 -15.33
CA SER A 110 -0.01 4.04 -14.57
C SER A 110 -1.38 4.58 -14.98
N LYS A 111 -1.56 5.89 -15.16
CA LYS A 111 -2.83 6.47 -15.63
C LYS A 111 -3.14 6.06 -17.06
N ARG A 112 -2.18 6.14 -17.99
CA ARG A 112 -2.37 5.62 -19.37
C ARG A 112 -2.55 4.10 -19.40
N GLY A 113 -1.88 3.39 -18.51
CA GLY A 113 -2.05 1.95 -18.30
C GLY A 113 -3.40 1.60 -17.70
N LEU A 114 -3.92 2.44 -16.79
CA LEU A 114 -5.25 2.36 -16.20
C LEU A 114 -6.31 2.71 -17.24
N ASP A 115 -6.10 3.75 -18.06
CA ASP A 115 -6.97 4.11 -19.19
C ASP A 115 -6.99 2.98 -20.24
N SER A 116 -5.84 2.36 -20.52
CA SER A 116 -5.77 1.21 -21.45
C SER A 116 -6.36 -0.07 -20.84
N LEU A 117 -6.16 -0.31 -19.55
CA LEU A 117 -6.82 -1.37 -18.79
C LEU A 117 -8.33 -1.13 -18.78
N GLU A 118 -8.81 0.10 -18.55
CA GLU A 118 -10.23 0.46 -18.50
C GLU A 118 -10.91 0.21 -19.86
N VAL A 119 -10.21 0.50 -20.97
CA VAL A 119 -10.62 0.16 -22.34
C VAL A 119 -10.61 -1.35 -22.59
N GLN A 120 -9.67 -2.11 -22.02
CA GLN A 120 -9.61 -3.57 -22.15
C GLN A 120 -10.57 -4.30 -21.20
N THR A 121 -10.84 -3.78 -20.00
CA THR A 121 -11.78 -4.34 -19.02
C THR A 121 -13.22 -4.16 -19.47
N LYS A 122 -13.51 -3.12 -20.27
CA LYS A 122 -14.78 -3.03 -21.04
C LYS A 122 -14.94 -4.15 -22.07
N LYS A 123 -13.87 -4.88 -22.40
CA LYS A 123 -13.87 -6.01 -23.35
C LYS A 123 -13.65 -7.37 -22.69
N LEU A 124 -13.29 -7.43 -21.40
CA LEU A 124 -13.18 -8.72 -20.70
C LEU A 124 -14.60 -9.26 -20.48
N PRO A 125 -14.89 -10.51 -20.87
CA PRO A 125 -16.21 -11.09 -20.66
C PRO A 125 -16.40 -11.29 -19.16
N ILE A 126 -17.09 -10.35 -18.52
CA ILE A 126 -17.57 -10.51 -17.15
C ILE A 126 -18.70 -11.53 -17.22
N GLU A 127 -18.47 -12.68 -16.60
CA GLU A 127 -19.48 -13.72 -16.49
C GLU A 127 -20.59 -13.29 -15.53
N ASN A 128 -21.76 -13.91 -15.68
CA ASN A 128 -22.89 -13.60 -14.80
C ASN A 128 -22.75 -14.26 -13.43
N SER A 129 -21.91 -15.29 -13.27
CA SER A 129 -21.79 -16.08 -12.04
C SER A 129 -20.37 -16.56 -11.80
N TYR A 130 -19.92 -16.49 -10.54
CA TYR A 130 -18.60 -16.90 -10.09
C TYR A 130 -18.67 -17.82 -8.86
N ASP A 131 -17.69 -18.71 -8.70
CA ASP A 131 -17.50 -19.45 -7.44
C ASP A 131 -17.08 -18.50 -6.31
N LEU A 132 -16.28 -17.49 -6.66
CA LEU A 132 -15.64 -16.58 -5.73
C LEU A 132 -15.52 -15.16 -6.29
N VAL A 133 -15.96 -14.16 -5.53
CA VAL A 133 -15.60 -12.75 -5.76
C VAL A 133 -14.67 -12.29 -4.64
N ILE A 134 -13.53 -11.71 -4.99
CA ILE A 134 -12.52 -11.18 -4.07
C ILE A 134 -12.53 -9.65 -4.17
N VAL A 135 -12.95 -8.97 -3.11
CA VAL A 135 -12.93 -7.50 -3.05
C VAL A 135 -11.66 -7.01 -2.37
N GLY A 136 -10.79 -6.35 -3.12
CA GLY A 136 -9.56 -5.72 -2.64
C GLY A 136 -8.33 -6.26 -3.35
N ALA A 137 -7.71 -5.44 -4.20
CA ALA A 137 -6.50 -5.79 -4.95
C ALA A 137 -5.18 -5.44 -4.25
N GLY A 138 -5.12 -5.62 -2.93
CA GLY A 138 -3.88 -5.52 -2.16
C GLY A 138 -3.17 -6.87 -2.00
N PRO A 139 -2.06 -6.95 -1.21
CA PRO A 139 -1.29 -8.18 -1.01
C PRO A 139 -2.12 -9.39 -0.54
N SER A 140 -3.09 -9.19 0.36
CA SER A 140 -3.97 -10.27 0.81
C SER A 140 -4.90 -10.77 -0.29
N GLY A 141 -5.44 -9.89 -1.13
CA GLY A 141 -6.28 -10.26 -2.26
C GLY A 141 -5.48 -10.94 -3.37
N ALA A 142 -4.27 -10.44 -3.66
CA ALA A 142 -3.35 -11.04 -4.63
C ALA A 142 -2.96 -12.48 -4.22
N SER A 143 -2.66 -12.69 -2.93
CA SER A 143 -2.41 -14.02 -2.40
C SER A 143 -3.62 -14.94 -2.60
N LEU A 144 -4.82 -14.49 -2.22
CA LEU A 144 -6.03 -15.30 -2.38
C LEU A 144 -6.34 -15.59 -3.85
N ALA A 145 -6.17 -14.63 -4.75
CA ALA A 145 -6.33 -14.80 -6.20
C ALA A 145 -5.35 -15.86 -6.74
N ALA A 146 -4.09 -15.83 -6.31
CA ALA A 146 -3.11 -16.86 -6.69
C ALA A 146 -3.54 -18.28 -6.26
N HIS A 147 -4.10 -18.41 -5.05
CA HIS A 147 -4.63 -19.71 -4.60
C HIS A 147 -5.92 -20.12 -5.33
N ALA A 148 -6.80 -19.17 -5.63
CA ALA A 148 -8.03 -19.42 -6.38
C ALA A 148 -7.73 -19.87 -7.82
N GLU A 149 -6.79 -19.19 -8.49
CA GLU A 149 -6.28 -19.54 -9.81
C GLU A 149 -5.69 -20.95 -9.81
N HIS A 150 -4.80 -21.27 -8.86
CA HIS A 150 -4.20 -22.59 -8.75
C HIS A 150 -5.22 -23.70 -8.47
N ALA A 151 -6.29 -23.38 -7.74
CA ALA A 151 -7.39 -24.29 -7.48
C ALA A 151 -8.39 -24.42 -8.64
N GLY A 152 -8.20 -23.66 -9.73
CA GLY A 152 -9.07 -23.67 -10.91
C GLY A 152 -10.47 -23.13 -10.63
N LEU A 153 -10.63 -22.24 -9.64
CA LEU A 153 -11.92 -21.63 -9.33
C LEU A 153 -12.31 -20.63 -10.42
N ASN A 154 -13.61 -20.54 -10.73
CA ASN A 154 -14.12 -19.39 -11.47
C ASN A 154 -14.22 -18.19 -10.52
N TYR A 155 -13.24 -17.27 -10.57
CA TYR A 155 -13.18 -16.14 -9.65
C TYR A 155 -13.12 -14.78 -10.34
N LEU A 156 -13.58 -13.77 -9.61
CA LEU A 156 -13.46 -12.36 -9.97
C LEU A 156 -12.67 -11.62 -8.90
N TRP A 157 -11.57 -10.96 -9.28
CA TRP A 157 -10.75 -10.18 -8.36
C TRP A 157 -10.88 -8.69 -8.63
N LEU A 158 -11.38 -7.94 -7.63
CA LEU A 158 -11.81 -6.55 -7.77
C LEU A 158 -10.91 -5.58 -6.99
N GLY A 159 -10.74 -4.39 -7.56
CA GLY A 159 -10.09 -3.24 -6.98
C GLY A 159 -8.88 -2.79 -7.79
N GLU A 160 -8.53 -1.51 -7.64
CA GLU A 160 -7.32 -0.97 -8.26
C GLU A 160 -6.07 -1.64 -7.62
N PRO A 161 -5.20 -2.28 -8.44
CA PRO A 161 -4.07 -3.05 -7.94
C PRO A 161 -3.14 -2.23 -7.04
N PHE A 162 -2.98 -2.68 -5.81
CA PHE A 162 -2.07 -2.12 -4.80
C PHE A 162 -2.25 -0.61 -4.55
N SER A 163 -3.41 -0.03 -4.86
CA SER A 163 -3.66 1.42 -4.79
C SER A 163 -3.34 2.05 -3.42
N PHE A 164 -3.63 1.33 -2.33
CA PHE A 164 -3.25 1.80 -1.00
C PHE A 164 -1.74 1.96 -0.83
N TRP A 165 -0.95 1.04 -1.39
CA TRP A 165 0.52 1.11 -1.35
C TRP A 165 1.08 2.19 -2.27
N LEU A 166 0.39 2.48 -3.37
CA LEU A 166 0.78 3.50 -4.34
C LEU A 166 0.46 4.93 -3.86
N TYR A 167 -0.70 5.13 -3.23
CA TYR A 167 -1.23 6.47 -2.98
C TYR A 167 -1.27 6.86 -1.50
N HIS A 168 -1.27 5.88 -0.58
CA HIS A 168 -1.53 6.10 0.85
C HIS A 168 -0.36 5.70 1.77
N ILE A 169 0.80 5.39 1.19
CA ILE A 169 2.04 5.08 1.91
C ILE A 169 3.15 5.99 1.36
N LEU A 170 3.93 6.61 2.25
CA LEU A 170 5.11 7.37 1.84
C LEU A 170 6.18 6.43 1.25
N PRO A 171 6.94 6.84 0.22
CA PRO A 171 7.88 5.98 -0.49
C PRO A 171 9.20 5.74 0.28
N ASN A 172 9.12 5.46 1.59
CA ASN A 172 10.24 5.10 2.46
C ASN A 172 10.39 3.58 2.54
N ASP A 173 11.54 3.04 2.97
CA ASP A 173 11.69 1.58 3.08
C ASP A 173 10.64 0.93 4.00
N LEU A 174 10.24 -0.29 3.63
CA LEU A 174 9.43 -1.14 4.47
C LEU A 174 10.09 -1.38 5.83
N ARG A 175 9.22 -1.44 6.84
CA ARG A 175 9.61 -1.82 8.21
C ARG A 175 9.79 -3.32 8.39
N SER A 176 9.39 -4.13 7.40
CA SER A 176 9.54 -5.58 7.40
C SER A 176 10.87 -5.97 6.76
N PRO A 177 11.56 -7.00 7.29
CA PRO A 177 12.68 -7.61 6.58
C PRO A 177 12.19 -8.27 5.28
N ALA A 178 13.09 -8.48 4.33
CA ALA A 178 12.80 -9.13 3.04
C ALA A 178 12.00 -10.45 3.19
N ALA A 179 12.39 -11.29 4.15
CA ALA A 179 11.73 -12.56 4.45
C ALA A 179 10.25 -12.44 4.89
N ALA A 180 9.78 -11.24 5.25
CA ALA A 180 8.39 -10.97 5.66
C ALA A 180 7.64 -10.05 4.67
N SER A 181 8.24 -9.75 3.51
CA SER A 181 7.69 -8.86 2.48
C SER A 181 7.15 -9.62 1.25
N GLY A 182 7.20 -10.96 1.26
CA GLY A 182 6.65 -11.82 0.21
C GLY A 182 5.14 -12.02 0.34
N ILE A 183 4.44 -12.03 -0.79
CA ILE A 183 3.03 -12.41 -0.90
C ILE A 183 2.98 -13.94 -0.97
N ASN A 184 2.12 -14.57 -0.17
CA ASN A 184 2.00 -16.02 -0.19
C ASN A 184 1.27 -16.53 -1.44
N THR A 185 1.75 -17.64 -1.99
CA THR A 185 1.19 -18.32 -3.16
C THR A 185 1.45 -19.84 -3.04
N PRO A 186 0.65 -20.69 -3.71
CA PRO A 186 0.94 -22.12 -3.82
C PRO A 186 2.15 -22.43 -4.73
N ILE A 187 2.64 -21.47 -5.51
CA ILE A 187 3.76 -21.66 -6.44
C ILE A 187 5.10 -21.39 -5.72
N ASN A 188 6.07 -22.29 -5.89
CA ASN A 188 7.41 -22.13 -5.34
C ASN A 188 8.16 -20.96 -6.00
N ASP A 189 9.18 -20.42 -5.33
CA ASP A 189 10.09 -19.39 -5.86
C ASP A 189 9.44 -18.06 -6.30
N MET A 190 8.20 -17.82 -5.86
CA MET A 190 7.45 -16.58 -6.10
C MET A 190 7.50 -15.62 -4.90
N ASP A 191 8.33 -15.90 -3.89
CA ASP A 191 8.52 -15.01 -2.75
C ASP A 191 9.41 -13.81 -3.10
N PHE A 192 9.46 -12.84 -2.19
CA PHE A 192 10.22 -11.61 -2.40
C PHE A 192 11.74 -11.85 -2.53
N ILE A 193 12.28 -12.86 -1.83
CA ILE A 193 13.72 -13.16 -1.85
C ILE A 193 14.08 -13.77 -3.21
N SER A 194 13.31 -14.74 -3.69
CA SER A 194 13.51 -15.33 -5.02
C SER A 194 13.41 -14.27 -6.12
N PHE A 195 12.45 -13.34 -6.02
CA PHE A 195 12.37 -12.19 -6.92
C PHE A 195 13.63 -11.31 -6.85
N ALA A 196 14.06 -10.91 -5.64
CA ALA A 196 15.24 -10.06 -5.48
C ALA A 196 16.52 -10.74 -6.03
N GLN A 197 16.67 -12.05 -5.82
CA GLN A 197 17.77 -12.84 -6.39
C GLN A 197 17.70 -12.93 -7.91
N CYS A 198 16.51 -13.15 -8.47
CA CYS A 198 16.28 -13.21 -9.91
C CYS A 198 16.70 -11.92 -10.62
N ILE A 199 16.53 -10.76 -9.98
CA ILE A 199 16.90 -9.46 -10.54
C ILE A 199 18.29 -8.97 -10.07
N GLY A 200 19.06 -9.81 -9.36
CA GLY A 200 20.41 -9.48 -8.90
C GLY A 200 20.49 -8.42 -7.78
N VAL A 201 19.40 -8.19 -7.05
CA VAL A 201 19.37 -7.20 -5.96
C VAL A 201 19.73 -7.85 -4.61
N PRO A 202 20.72 -7.31 -3.89
CA PRO A 202 21.08 -7.82 -2.58
C PRO A 202 19.98 -7.54 -1.54
N ILE A 203 19.74 -8.52 -0.67
CA ILE A 203 18.66 -8.51 0.35
C ILE A 203 19.16 -8.13 1.75
N ASP A 204 20.35 -7.57 1.86
CA ASP A 204 21.01 -7.19 3.13
C ASP A 204 20.52 -5.83 3.67
N GLN A 205 19.80 -5.05 2.86
CA GLN A 205 19.25 -3.75 3.21
C GLN A 205 17.74 -3.79 3.48
N PRO A 206 17.18 -2.76 4.16
CA PRO A 206 15.74 -2.57 4.24
C PRO A 206 15.09 -2.61 2.85
N VAL A 207 13.95 -3.28 2.73
CA VAL A 207 13.23 -3.38 1.45
C VAL A 207 12.70 -2.01 1.05
N SER A 208 13.21 -1.43 -0.03
CA SER A 208 12.71 -0.15 -0.53
C SER A 208 11.28 -0.31 -1.07
N MET A 209 10.45 0.73 -0.94
CA MET A 209 9.10 0.74 -1.52
C MET A 209 9.09 0.50 -3.04
N PRO A 210 9.99 1.11 -3.84
CA PRO A 210 10.10 0.80 -5.26
C PRO A 210 10.32 -0.69 -5.55
N LEU A 211 11.20 -1.36 -4.78
CA LEU A 211 11.47 -2.78 -4.94
C LEU A 211 10.26 -3.64 -4.54
N ALA A 212 9.54 -3.26 -3.48
CA ALA A 212 8.31 -3.93 -3.08
C ALA A 212 7.20 -3.81 -4.15
N LEU A 213 7.04 -2.64 -4.77
CA LEU A 213 6.06 -2.43 -5.84
C LEU A 213 6.44 -3.22 -7.11
N ALA A 214 7.73 -3.28 -7.45
CA ALA A 214 8.22 -4.11 -8.54
C ALA A 214 7.91 -5.60 -8.30
N TYR A 215 8.12 -6.07 -7.07
CA TYR A 215 7.74 -7.42 -6.66
C TYR A 215 6.23 -7.66 -6.79
N PHE A 216 5.38 -6.73 -6.36
CA PHE A 216 3.93 -6.88 -6.47
C PHE A 216 3.48 -7.02 -7.93
N ASN A 217 4.06 -6.23 -8.83
CA ASN A 217 3.79 -6.35 -10.26
C ASN A 217 4.30 -7.68 -10.82
N TYR A 218 5.53 -8.08 -10.48
CA TYR A 218 6.09 -9.39 -10.84
C TYR A 218 5.19 -10.54 -10.38
N PHE A 219 4.71 -10.50 -9.14
CA PHE A 219 3.85 -11.51 -8.54
C PHE A 219 2.54 -11.69 -9.33
N VAL A 220 1.88 -10.58 -9.70
CA VAL A 220 0.64 -10.61 -10.48
C VAL A 220 0.88 -11.10 -11.90
N THR A 221 1.90 -10.54 -12.57
CA THR A 221 2.20 -10.83 -13.98
C THR A 221 2.69 -12.25 -14.21
N LYS A 222 3.63 -12.77 -13.41
CA LYS A 222 4.14 -14.13 -13.57
C LYS A 222 3.09 -15.21 -13.28
N GLN A 223 2.06 -14.89 -12.50
CA GLN A 223 0.97 -15.80 -12.20
C GLN A 223 -0.27 -15.58 -13.07
N ASN A 224 -0.18 -14.70 -14.09
CA ASN A 224 -1.29 -14.36 -15.00
C ASN A 224 -2.57 -13.92 -14.28
N LEU A 225 -2.44 -13.31 -13.10
CA LEU A 225 -3.58 -12.83 -12.32
C LEU A 225 -4.14 -11.55 -12.95
N THR A 226 -5.46 -11.45 -13.02
CA THR A 226 -6.14 -10.31 -13.65
C THR A 226 -7.02 -9.56 -12.64
N PRO A 227 -6.45 -8.59 -11.89
CA PRO A 227 -7.26 -7.71 -11.07
C PRO A 227 -8.04 -6.74 -11.97
N LEU A 228 -9.35 -6.59 -11.70
CA LEU A 228 -10.18 -5.62 -12.39
C LEU A 228 -10.32 -4.36 -11.52
N PRO A 229 -10.05 -3.15 -12.06
CA PRO A 229 -10.09 -1.89 -11.32
C PRO A 229 -11.54 -1.42 -11.04
N PHE A 230 -12.47 -2.35 -10.84
CA PHE A 230 -13.85 -2.07 -10.51
C PHE A 230 -14.05 -2.05 -9.00
N THR A 231 -15.05 -1.30 -8.56
CA THR A 231 -15.42 -1.19 -7.15
C THR A 231 -16.74 -1.88 -6.89
N ALA A 232 -16.83 -2.66 -5.80
CA ALA A 232 -18.13 -3.13 -5.32
C ALA A 232 -18.83 -1.94 -4.65
N GLU A 233 -20.02 -1.58 -5.13
CA GLU A 233 -20.82 -0.47 -4.58
C GLU A 233 -21.95 -0.98 -3.68
N LYS A 234 -22.52 -2.14 -4.02
CA LYS A 234 -23.58 -2.77 -3.24
C LYS A 234 -23.44 -4.30 -3.26
N VAL A 235 -23.75 -4.93 -2.13
CA VAL A 235 -23.80 -6.38 -1.98
C VAL A 235 -25.10 -6.77 -1.30
N ASP A 236 -25.85 -7.63 -1.98
CA ASP A 236 -27.06 -8.27 -1.45
C ASP A 236 -26.82 -9.79 -1.33
N TYR A 237 -27.47 -10.44 -0.37
CA TYR A 237 -27.42 -11.89 -0.18
C TYR A 237 -28.83 -12.48 -0.32
N GLN A 238 -29.04 -13.31 -1.35
CA GLN A 238 -30.33 -13.91 -1.70
C GLN A 238 -30.11 -15.28 -2.33
N ASP A 239 -31.02 -16.22 -2.07
CA ASP A 239 -31.00 -17.58 -2.65
C ASP A 239 -29.64 -18.29 -2.51
N ASN A 240 -29.05 -18.21 -1.31
CA ASN A 240 -27.71 -18.74 -0.99
C ASN A 240 -26.57 -18.22 -1.90
N SER A 241 -26.76 -17.06 -2.51
CA SER A 241 -25.78 -16.40 -3.38
C SER A 241 -25.68 -14.90 -3.09
N TYR A 242 -24.56 -14.30 -3.47
CA TYR A 242 -24.35 -12.87 -3.41
C TYR A 242 -24.61 -12.24 -4.78
N ASN A 243 -25.35 -11.13 -4.79
CA ASN A 243 -25.37 -10.21 -5.91
C ASN A 243 -24.42 -9.06 -5.59
N VAL A 244 -23.36 -8.92 -6.37
CA VAL A 244 -22.35 -7.86 -6.20
C VAL A 244 -22.52 -6.86 -7.34
N GLN A 245 -22.97 -5.65 -7.00
CA GLN A 245 -23.03 -4.55 -7.94
C GLN A 245 -21.65 -3.90 -8.06
N LEU A 246 -21.07 -4.00 -9.25
CA LEU A 246 -19.81 -3.44 -9.66
C LEU A 246 -20.04 -2.08 -10.29
N ARG A 247 -19.23 -1.08 -9.93
CA ARG A 247 -19.11 0.17 -10.67
C ARG A 247 -17.87 0.14 -11.55
N MET A 248 -18.12 0.32 -12.84
CA MET A 248 -17.15 0.35 -13.94
C MET A 248 -17.27 1.73 -14.60
N ALA A 249 -16.40 2.67 -14.24
CA ALA A 249 -16.55 4.08 -14.62
C ALA A 249 -17.96 4.61 -14.27
N ASP A 250 -18.75 5.00 -15.28
CA ASP A 250 -20.12 5.52 -15.16
C ASP A 250 -21.20 4.44 -15.30
N GLN A 251 -20.82 3.16 -15.41
CA GLN A 251 -21.73 2.04 -15.60
C GLN A 251 -21.74 1.12 -14.38
N TYR A 252 -22.87 0.45 -14.20
CA TYR A 252 -23.06 -0.56 -13.17
C TYR A 252 -23.36 -1.90 -13.82
N GLN A 253 -22.75 -2.96 -13.29
CA GLN A 253 -23.06 -4.33 -13.65
C GLN A 253 -23.20 -5.16 -12.38
N THR A 254 -24.16 -6.06 -12.34
CA THR A 254 -24.30 -6.99 -11.21
C THR A 254 -23.78 -8.35 -11.63
N VAL A 255 -22.92 -8.93 -10.79
CA VAL A 255 -22.45 -10.31 -10.92
C VAL A 255 -22.95 -11.13 -9.74
N LYS A 256 -23.16 -12.43 -9.96
CA LYS A 256 -23.51 -13.37 -8.89
C LYS A 256 -22.27 -14.11 -8.40
N CYS A 257 -22.20 -14.42 -7.11
CA CYS A 257 -21.22 -15.38 -6.62
C CYS A 257 -21.71 -16.22 -5.45
N ARG A 258 -21.12 -17.42 -5.28
CA ARG A 258 -21.40 -18.29 -4.13
C ARG A 258 -20.65 -17.85 -2.88
N ASN A 259 -19.41 -17.37 -3.07
CA ASN A 259 -18.55 -16.92 -1.99
C ASN A 259 -18.05 -15.51 -2.29
N LEU A 260 -18.05 -14.65 -1.28
CA LEU A 260 -17.55 -13.29 -1.32
C LEU A 260 -16.49 -13.10 -0.25
N VAL A 261 -15.31 -12.63 -0.63
CA VAL A 261 -14.22 -12.36 0.31
C VAL A 261 -13.90 -10.87 0.33
N TRP A 262 -13.96 -10.26 1.52
CA TRP A 262 -13.65 -8.86 1.73
C TRP A 262 -12.21 -8.67 2.27
N CYS A 263 -11.32 -8.17 1.41
CA CYS A 263 -9.89 -7.92 1.66
C CYS A 263 -9.48 -6.46 1.33
N ALA A 264 -10.40 -5.49 1.39
CA ALA A 264 -10.22 -4.11 0.89
C ALA A 264 -9.24 -3.21 1.68
N GLY A 265 -8.49 -3.75 2.65
CA GLY A 265 -7.46 -3.01 3.37
C GLY A 265 -7.98 -1.94 4.34
N LEU A 266 -7.25 -0.82 4.42
CA LEU A 266 -7.42 0.21 5.46
C LEU A 266 -8.04 1.52 4.98
N LYS A 267 -8.25 1.68 3.66
CA LYS A 267 -8.81 2.92 3.12
C LYS A 267 -10.24 3.12 3.62
N GLY A 268 -10.59 4.32 4.07
CA GLY A 268 -11.88 4.62 4.72
C GLY A 268 -11.92 4.28 6.22
N MET A 269 -10.85 3.67 6.76
CA MET A 269 -10.70 3.32 8.17
C MET A 269 -9.78 4.30 8.92
N GLU A 270 -9.49 5.47 8.36
CA GLU A 270 -8.67 6.52 8.98
C GLU A 270 -9.23 6.86 10.37
N ASN A 271 -8.37 6.82 11.40
CA ASN A 271 -8.78 7.08 12.77
C ASN A 271 -8.77 8.58 13.04
N ILE A 272 -9.86 9.27 12.67
CA ILE A 272 -10.04 10.69 12.96
C ILE A 272 -10.60 10.83 14.39
N PRO A 273 -9.87 11.46 15.35
CA PRO A 273 -10.37 11.71 16.70
C PRO A 273 -11.72 12.42 16.67
N LYS A 274 -12.67 12.00 17.52
CA LYS A 274 -14.04 12.56 17.55
C LYS A 274 -14.07 14.08 17.73
N ILE A 275 -13.12 14.63 18.47
CA ILE A 275 -12.95 16.06 18.75
C ILE A 275 -12.75 16.87 17.45
N LEU A 276 -12.19 16.26 16.40
CA LEU A 276 -11.91 16.93 15.13
C LEU A 276 -13.06 16.85 14.12
N ARG A 277 -14.17 16.15 14.44
CA ARG A 277 -15.29 15.99 13.49
C ARG A 277 -15.97 17.30 13.11
N GLN A 278 -15.90 18.31 13.99
CA GLN A 278 -16.47 19.65 13.74
C GLN A 278 -15.45 20.61 13.13
N ILE A 279 -14.18 20.21 13.02
CA ILE A 279 -13.15 21.02 12.40
C ILE A 279 -13.26 20.87 10.88
N PRO A 280 -13.21 21.96 10.10
CA PRO A 280 -13.18 21.89 8.64
C PRO A 280 -12.02 21.02 8.15
N SER A 281 -12.27 20.15 7.19
CA SER A 281 -11.26 19.21 6.64
C SER A 281 -10.05 19.92 6.03
N LYS A 282 -10.16 21.19 5.62
CA LYS A 282 -9.02 21.99 5.14
C LYS A 282 -7.95 22.24 6.20
N ASN A 283 -8.28 22.13 7.48
CA ASN A 283 -7.37 22.43 8.59
C ASN A 283 -6.63 21.20 9.11
N PHE A 284 -6.97 19.99 8.64
CA PHE A 284 -6.23 18.79 9.02
C PHE A 284 -6.18 17.76 7.89
N THR A 285 -5.11 16.98 7.85
CA THR A 285 -4.97 15.82 6.95
C THR A 285 -4.62 14.59 7.75
N HIS A 286 -5.12 13.42 7.33
CA HIS A 286 -4.66 12.15 7.90
C HIS A 286 -3.39 11.70 7.18
N SER A 287 -2.50 10.98 7.86
CA SER A 287 -1.22 10.52 7.28
C SER A 287 -1.37 9.50 6.13
N SER A 288 -2.59 9.13 5.77
CA SER A 288 -2.92 8.36 4.56
C SER A 288 -3.04 9.26 3.34
N ASP A 289 -3.25 10.56 3.53
CA ASP A 289 -3.20 11.56 2.48
C ASP A 289 -1.75 12.03 2.37
N THR A 290 -1.07 11.59 1.33
CA THR A 290 0.35 11.87 1.10
C THR A 290 0.57 13.26 0.49
N ASN A 291 -0.51 13.98 0.16
CA ASN A 291 -0.44 15.38 -0.26
C ASN A 291 -0.27 16.28 0.97
N ILE A 292 0.98 16.58 1.31
CA ILE A 292 1.25 17.70 2.23
C ILE A 292 1.00 19.01 1.45
N PRO A 293 0.28 19.99 2.01
CA PRO A 293 0.08 21.28 1.35
C PRO A 293 1.42 21.87 0.90
N ASN A 294 1.61 22.03 -0.42
CA ASN A 294 2.85 22.49 -1.05
C ASN A 294 3.10 24.01 -0.88
N THR A 295 2.33 24.68 -0.02
CA THR A 295 2.35 26.13 0.20
C THR A 295 2.77 26.43 1.63
N LEU A 296 3.98 26.04 2.00
CA LEU A 296 4.52 26.29 3.33
C LEU A 296 5.53 27.42 3.21
N SER A 297 5.09 28.63 3.56
CA SER A 297 6.04 29.70 3.93
C SER A 297 6.88 29.19 5.12
N LYS A 298 8.08 29.75 5.31
CA LYS A 298 8.98 29.37 6.42
C LYS A 298 8.36 29.55 7.82
N ASP A 299 7.22 30.22 7.91
CA ASP A 299 6.50 30.52 9.15
C ASP A 299 5.28 29.63 9.38
N TYR A 300 4.97 28.72 8.45
CA TYR A 300 3.81 27.85 8.56
C TYR A 300 4.05 26.78 9.65
N LYS A 301 3.18 26.76 10.65
CA LYS A 301 3.27 25.89 11.83
C LYS A 301 2.39 24.67 11.63
N ILE A 302 3.00 23.49 11.72
CA ILE A 302 2.30 22.21 11.62
C ILE A 302 2.43 21.46 12.94
N ALA A 303 1.30 21.02 13.49
CA ALA A 303 1.31 19.97 14.49
C ALA A 303 1.11 18.61 13.82
N VAL A 304 1.86 17.61 14.26
CA VAL A 304 1.59 16.21 13.93
C VAL A 304 1.16 15.50 15.20
N ILE A 305 -0.02 14.89 15.22
CA ILE A 305 -0.48 14.08 16.36
C ILE A 305 -0.17 12.60 16.10
N GLY A 306 0.54 11.97 17.02
CA GLY A 306 0.81 10.54 16.99
C GLY A 306 2.27 10.20 17.29
N ALA A 307 2.51 8.96 17.73
CA ALA A 307 3.84 8.46 18.10
C ALA A 307 4.28 7.24 17.24
N GLY A 308 3.52 6.90 16.20
CA GLY A 308 3.84 5.81 15.29
C GLY A 308 4.79 6.23 14.17
N GLN A 309 5.16 5.26 13.32
CA GLN A 309 6.03 5.50 12.17
C GLN A 309 5.49 6.61 11.25
N SER A 310 4.23 6.52 10.82
CA SER A 310 3.65 7.51 9.89
C SER A 310 3.67 8.93 10.46
N ALA A 311 3.47 9.10 11.77
CA ALA A 311 3.58 10.40 12.41
C ALA A 311 5.00 10.98 12.31
N ALA A 312 6.02 10.16 12.60
CA ALA A 312 7.42 10.57 12.50
C ALA A 312 7.81 10.91 11.05
N GLU A 313 7.43 10.09 10.07
CA GLU A 313 7.75 10.32 8.66
C GLU A 313 7.10 11.59 8.11
N HIS A 314 5.83 11.84 8.45
CA HIS A 314 5.15 13.07 8.03
C HIS A 314 5.72 14.32 8.73
N ALA A 315 6.16 14.20 9.98
CA ALA A 315 6.85 15.29 10.66
C ALA A 315 8.15 15.67 9.94
N ILE A 316 8.96 14.68 9.56
CA ILE A 316 10.18 14.90 8.78
C ILE A 316 9.87 15.49 7.40
N LEU A 317 8.89 14.94 6.69
CA LEU A 317 8.49 15.44 5.38
C LEU A 317 8.03 16.90 5.44
N ALA A 318 7.25 17.26 6.47
CA ALA A 318 6.82 18.64 6.70
C ALA A 318 8.00 19.58 7.03
N ILE A 319 9.01 19.11 7.79
CA ILE A 319 10.26 19.88 8.02
C ILE A 319 11.01 20.09 6.71
N ASP A 320 11.09 19.06 5.85
CA ASP A 320 11.73 19.15 4.53
C ASP A 320 11.03 20.12 3.59
N SER A 321 9.70 20.27 3.73
CA SER A 321 8.92 21.30 3.04
C SER A 321 9.09 22.71 3.61
N GLY A 322 9.88 22.88 4.68
CA GLY A 322 10.22 24.18 5.28
C GLY A 322 9.29 24.66 6.40
N ALA A 323 8.34 23.84 6.87
CA ALA A 323 7.45 24.20 7.96
C ALA A 323 8.11 24.08 9.35
N GLN A 324 7.54 24.79 10.33
CA GLN A 324 7.85 24.62 11.74
C GLN A 324 6.98 23.52 12.32
N VAL A 325 7.60 22.39 12.69
CA VAL A 325 6.86 21.19 13.06
C VAL A 325 6.96 20.88 14.55
N LYS A 326 5.81 20.57 15.17
CA LYS A 326 5.72 19.99 16.52
C LYS A 326 5.08 18.61 16.44
N LEU A 327 5.74 17.60 16.99
CA LEU A 327 5.17 16.25 17.14
C LEU A 327 4.51 16.13 18.53
N LEU A 328 3.19 16.09 18.56
CA LEU A 328 2.38 15.99 19.78
C LEU A 328 2.12 14.52 20.09
N ILE A 329 2.59 14.06 21.25
CA ILE A 329 2.46 12.66 21.67
C ILE A 329 1.78 12.56 23.04
N ARG A 330 0.92 11.53 23.20
CA ARG A 330 0.22 11.27 24.47
C ARG A 330 1.15 10.69 25.54
N ASP A 331 2.11 9.88 25.14
CA ASP A 331 3.07 9.25 26.05
C ASP A 331 4.15 10.25 26.49
N SER A 332 4.91 9.90 27.52
CA SER A 332 6.01 10.77 28.00
C SER A 332 7.20 10.81 27.04
N ASN A 333 7.37 9.78 26.22
CA ASN A 333 8.47 9.62 25.28
C ASN A 333 8.00 8.89 24.03
N LEU A 334 8.67 9.13 22.89
CA LEU A 334 8.54 8.25 21.73
C LEU A 334 9.06 6.85 22.07
N ILE A 335 8.32 5.84 21.62
CA ILE A 335 8.71 4.45 21.78
C ILE A 335 9.30 3.97 20.47
N PHE A 336 10.56 3.57 20.52
CA PHE A 336 11.23 3.02 19.36
C PHE A 336 11.04 1.52 19.30
N ARG A 337 10.83 1.00 18.09
CA ARG A 337 10.75 -0.44 17.86
C ARG A 337 12.10 -1.05 18.22
N ASN A 338 12.12 -1.93 19.22
CA ASN A 338 13.36 -2.49 19.73
C ASN A 338 13.34 -4.03 19.73
N LEU A 339 13.06 -4.61 18.55
CA LEU A 339 13.00 -6.07 18.35
C LEU A 339 14.33 -6.79 18.55
N HIS A 340 15.45 -6.05 18.53
CA HIS A 340 16.81 -6.61 18.53
C HIS A 340 17.58 -6.34 19.83
N SER A 341 17.02 -5.59 20.79
CA SER A 341 17.70 -5.34 22.07
C SER A 341 17.66 -6.58 22.99
N PRO A 342 18.80 -6.92 23.62
CA PRO A 342 18.85 -7.97 24.66
C PRO A 342 17.82 -7.66 25.76
N GLY A 343 16.97 -8.63 26.11
CA GLY A 343 15.91 -8.48 27.12
C GLY A 343 14.47 -8.47 26.58
N ASN A 344 14.27 -8.30 25.27
CA ASN A 344 12.93 -8.32 24.64
C ASN A 344 12.52 -9.70 24.10
N HIS A 345 13.07 -10.79 24.65
CA HIS A 345 12.82 -12.16 24.18
C HIS A 345 11.35 -12.55 24.22
N LEU A 346 10.64 -12.19 25.29
CA LEU A 346 9.21 -12.44 25.42
C LEU A 346 8.41 -11.67 24.36
N TYR A 347 8.69 -10.38 24.17
CA TYR A 347 8.03 -9.58 23.12
C TYR A 347 8.29 -10.16 21.72
N LYS A 348 9.53 -10.56 21.43
CA LYS A 348 9.91 -11.17 20.15
C LYS A 348 9.20 -12.51 19.94
N TRP A 349 9.15 -13.36 20.96
CA TRP A 349 8.43 -14.62 20.92
C TRP A 349 6.93 -14.39 20.73
N CYS A 350 6.34 -13.47 21.49
CA CYS A 350 4.93 -13.08 21.38
C CYS A 350 4.61 -12.54 20.00
N SER A 351 5.40 -11.62 19.45
CA SER A 351 5.21 -11.05 18.12
C SER A 351 5.34 -12.12 17.02
N LYS A 352 6.25 -13.10 17.17
CA LYS A 352 6.43 -14.20 16.22
C LYS A 352 5.28 -15.19 16.25
N ASN A 353 4.76 -15.50 17.44
CA ASN A 353 3.78 -16.57 17.67
C ASN A 353 2.36 -16.09 17.92
N ALA A 354 2.10 -14.78 17.94
CA ALA A 354 0.78 -14.23 18.29
C ALA A 354 -0.36 -14.88 17.50
N ASP A 355 -0.14 -15.18 16.24
CA ASP A 355 -1.17 -15.75 15.36
C ASP A 355 -1.59 -17.18 15.76
N SER A 356 -0.79 -17.90 16.56
CA SER A 356 -1.11 -19.27 16.99
C SER A 356 -1.99 -19.33 18.24
N PHE A 357 -2.02 -18.28 19.07
CA PHE A 357 -2.69 -18.31 20.38
C PHE A 357 -3.56 -17.10 20.70
N VAL A 358 -3.37 -15.94 20.07
CA VAL A 358 -4.06 -14.69 20.46
C VAL A 358 -5.58 -14.80 20.34
N TYR A 359 -6.07 -15.53 19.34
CA TYR A 359 -7.51 -15.76 19.16
C TYR A 359 -8.12 -16.70 20.20
N ARG A 360 -7.30 -17.49 20.91
CA ARG A 360 -7.73 -18.39 21.98
C ARG A 360 -7.85 -17.69 23.33
N LEU A 361 -7.35 -16.45 23.43
CA LEU A 361 -7.39 -15.68 24.67
C LEU A 361 -8.80 -15.10 24.89
N PRO A 362 -9.29 -15.05 26.14
CA PRO A 362 -10.47 -14.27 26.48
C PRO A 362 -10.38 -12.83 25.97
N SER A 363 -11.51 -12.25 25.54
CA SER A 363 -11.57 -10.96 24.84
C SER A 363 -10.86 -9.81 25.58
N PHE A 364 -10.95 -9.75 26.92
CA PHE A 364 -10.26 -8.73 27.71
C PHE A 364 -8.73 -8.87 27.69
N ILE A 365 -8.21 -10.11 27.69
CA ILE A 365 -6.78 -10.39 27.58
C ILE A 365 -6.32 -10.10 26.16
N GLN A 366 -7.07 -10.56 25.16
CA GLN A 366 -6.80 -10.32 23.75
C GLN A 366 -6.64 -8.82 23.48
N LYS A 367 -7.58 -7.99 23.98
CA LYS A 367 -7.54 -6.54 23.83
C LYS A 367 -6.29 -5.92 24.45
N ARG A 368 -5.94 -6.30 25.68
CA ARG A 368 -4.77 -5.76 26.39
C ARG A 368 -3.47 -6.20 25.71
N PHE A 369 -3.41 -7.44 25.26
CA PHE A 369 -2.27 -8.02 24.58
C PHE A 369 -2.05 -7.41 23.19
N LEU A 370 -3.10 -7.30 22.37
CA LEU A 370 -3.03 -6.61 21.08
C LEU A 370 -2.68 -5.14 21.26
N SER A 371 -3.21 -4.46 22.28
CA SER A 371 -2.83 -3.07 22.58
C SER A 371 -1.35 -2.92 22.91
N TYR A 372 -0.74 -3.93 23.55
CA TYR A 372 0.69 -3.96 23.85
C TYR A 372 1.53 -4.26 22.60
N LEU A 373 1.16 -5.29 21.82
CA LEU A 373 1.90 -5.67 20.60
C LEU A 373 1.79 -4.64 19.48
N LEU A 374 0.65 -3.94 19.39
CA LEU A 374 0.33 -2.99 18.33
C LEU A 374 0.51 -1.54 18.77
N LYS A 375 1.24 -1.33 19.88
CA LYS A 375 1.55 0.01 20.34
C LYS A 375 2.28 0.77 19.23
N GLY A 376 1.94 2.04 19.04
CA GLY A 376 2.62 2.90 18.08
C GLY A 376 4.11 3.00 18.39
N THR A 377 4.95 2.53 17.47
CA THR A 377 6.41 2.61 17.57
C THR A 377 7.00 3.30 16.35
N THR A 378 8.12 3.99 16.54
CA THR A 378 8.96 4.57 15.48
C THR A 378 10.21 3.70 15.24
N GLU A 379 10.68 3.59 14.01
CA GLU A 379 11.95 2.90 13.74
C GLU A 379 13.15 3.71 14.27
N PRO A 380 14.14 3.08 14.95
CA PRO A 380 15.32 3.78 15.46
C PRO A 380 16.09 4.57 14.41
N LYS A 381 16.12 4.07 13.16
CA LYS A 381 16.79 4.72 12.02
C LYS A 381 16.27 6.13 11.72
N MET A 382 15.06 6.47 12.15
CA MET A 382 14.52 7.83 11.98
C MET A 382 15.40 8.88 12.67
N LYS A 383 16.12 8.52 13.74
CA LYS A 383 17.08 9.42 14.42
C LYS A 383 18.30 9.78 13.57
N LEU A 384 18.58 9.00 12.53
CA LEU A 384 19.73 9.22 11.64
C LEU A 384 19.39 10.22 10.52
N ILE A 385 18.14 10.64 10.41
CA ILE A 385 17.71 11.63 9.43
C ILE A 385 18.13 13.01 9.93
N ASN A 386 18.83 13.79 9.11
CA ASN A 386 19.38 15.10 9.48
C ASN A 386 18.34 16.08 10.06
N GLN A 387 17.09 15.97 9.62
CA GLN A 387 15.97 16.79 10.05
C GLN A 387 15.44 16.42 11.44
N TRP A 388 15.82 15.24 11.96
CA TRP A 388 15.33 14.75 13.24
C TRP A 388 15.65 15.70 14.39
N ASP A 389 16.84 16.32 14.39
CA ASP A 389 17.25 17.27 15.42
C ASP A 389 16.44 18.57 15.42
N LYS A 390 15.74 18.88 14.31
CA LYS A 390 14.82 20.02 14.20
C LYS A 390 13.42 19.70 14.73
N LEU A 391 13.10 18.42 14.96
CA LEU A 391 11.77 17.99 15.36
C LEU A 391 11.52 18.27 16.84
N LYS A 392 10.62 19.22 17.13
CA LYS A 392 10.20 19.49 18.51
C LYS A 392 9.12 18.48 18.94
N ILE A 393 9.46 17.60 19.88
CA ILE A 393 8.51 16.63 20.44
C ILE A 393 7.86 17.24 21.69
N ILE A 394 6.54 17.25 21.73
CA ILE A 394 5.72 17.71 22.86
C ILE A 394 5.09 16.48 23.53
N PRO A 395 5.61 16.04 24.69
CA PRO A 395 5.09 14.86 25.40
C PRO A 395 3.83 15.19 26.21
N LYS A 396 3.13 14.14 26.66
CA LYS A 396 1.93 14.24 27.52
C LYS A 396 0.81 15.14 26.95
N PHE A 397 0.72 15.23 25.62
CA PHE A 397 -0.29 16.00 24.91
C PHE A 397 -1.51 15.13 24.57
N ASP A 398 -2.41 14.95 25.53
CA ASP A 398 -3.71 14.29 25.32
C ASP A 398 -4.72 15.34 24.83
N LEU A 399 -4.92 15.44 23.51
CA LEU A 399 -5.83 16.42 22.90
C LEU A 399 -7.27 16.19 23.39
N ILE A 400 -7.86 17.21 24.02
CA ILE A 400 -9.26 17.17 24.50
C ILE A 400 -10.17 18.17 23.78
N GLN A 401 -9.60 19.22 23.18
CA GLN A 401 -10.35 20.24 22.46
C GLN A 401 -9.51 20.78 21.31
N ALA A 402 -10.18 21.07 20.19
CA ALA A 402 -9.61 21.78 19.05
C ALA A 402 -10.63 22.81 18.58
N ASN A 403 -10.17 24.03 18.26
CA ASN A 403 -11.01 25.11 17.73
C ASN A 403 -10.31 25.77 16.53
N VAL A 404 -11.09 26.25 15.56
CA VAL A 404 -10.58 27.17 14.53
C VAL A 404 -10.77 28.59 15.04
N LEU A 405 -9.69 29.36 15.08
CA LEU A 405 -9.68 30.76 15.48
C LEU A 405 -10.14 31.67 14.33
N SER A 406 -10.42 32.94 14.64
CA SER A 406 -10.86 33.94 13.65
C SER A 406 -9.84 34.21 12.55
N ASP A 407 -8.55 34.01 12.81
CA ASP A 407 -7.47 34.12 11.82
C ASP A 407 -7.26 32.84 10.99
N GLY A 408 -8.09 31.82 11.20
CA GLY A 408 -8.06 30.55 10.49
C GLY A 408 -7.12 29.49 11.08
N LYS A 409 -6.33 29.82 12.12
CA LYS A 409 -5.44 28.86 12.79
C LYS A 409 -6.20 27.92 13.70
N LEU A 410 -5.57 26.79 14.04
CA LEU A 410 -6.05 25.85 15.02
C LEU A 410 -5.47 26.15 16.41
N GLU A 411 -6.36 26.26 17.38
CA GLU A 411 -6.02 26.10 18.79
C GLU A 411 -6.25 24.64 19.19
N LEU A 412 -5.21 24.01 19.73
CA LEU A 412 -5.22 22.63 20.24
C LEU A 412 -4.98 22.66 21.74
N LYS A 413 -5.91 22.10 22.53
CA LYS A 413 -5.81 22.07 23.99
C LYS A 413 -5.69 20.65 24.52
N ALA A 414 -4.64 20.42 25.30
CA ALA A 414 -4.39 19.16 25.98
C ALA A 414 -5.10 19.09 27.34
N ARG A 415 -5.30 17.87 27.83
CA ARG A 415 -5.87 17.60 29.17
C ARG A 415 -5.09 18.27 30.30
N SER A 416 -3.78 18.43 30.15
CA SER A 416 -2.91 19.13 31.11
C SER A 416 -3.17 20.63 31.19
N GLY A 417 -3.98 21.20 30.29
CA GLY A 417 -4.17 22.63 30.13
C GLY A 417 -3.19 23.28 29.14
N GLN A 418 -2.19 22.54 28.64
CA GLN A 418 -1.27 23.04 27.62
C GLN A 418 -2.02 23.33 26.31
N CYS A 419 -1.74 24.48 25.69
CA CYS A 419 -2.28 24.87 24.39
C CYS A 419 -1.18 24.95 23.33
N GLU A 420 -1.52 24.59 22.09
CA GLU A 420 -0.68 24.72 20.91
C GLU A 420 -1.47 25.44 19.80
N TYR A 421 -0.81 26.34 19.09
CA TYR A 421 -1.41 27.14 18.01
C TYR A 421 -0.67 26.85 16.71
N VAL A 422 -1.39 26.34 15.71
CA VAL A 422 -0.82 25.86 14.44
C VAL A 422 -1.70 26.21 13.26
N ASP A 423 -1.13 26.27 12.07
CA ASP A 423 -1.86 26.55 10.84
C ASP A 423 -2.54 25.29 10.29
N HIS A 424 -1.91 24.12 10.47
CA HIS A 424 -2.44 22.83 10.03
C HIS A 424 -2.11 21.69 11.00
N LEU A 425 -2.96 20.66 10.98
CA LEU A 425 -2.81 19.46 11.79
C LEU A 425 -2.67 18.20 10.92
N ILE A 426 -1.60 17.45 11.10
CA ILE A 426 -1.43 16.12 10.49
C ILE A 426 -1.78 15.05 11.53
N LEU A 427 -2.65 14.12 11.15
CA LEU A 427 -3.09 13.02 12.00
C LEU A 427 -2.32 11.74 11.65
N GLY A 428 -1.28 11.45 12.43
CA GLY A 428 -0.62 10.15 12.47
C GLY A 428 -1.29 9.19 13.47
N THR A 429 -2.63 9.18 13.47
CA THR A 429 -3.48 8.50 14.46
C THR A 429 -3.84 7.06 14.09
N GLY A 430 -3.30 6.56 12.97
CA GLY A 430 -3.46 5.19 12.51
C GLY A 430 -4.87 4.90 11.98
N TYR A 431 -5.24 3.63 12.01
CA TYR A 431 -6.52 3.17 11.45
C TYR A 431 -7.35 2.51 12.53
N LYS A 432 -8.67 2.65 12.42
CA LYS A 432 -9.64 1.99 13.27
C LYS A 432 -10.66 1.29 12.40
N TYR A 433 -10.59 -0.05 12.38
CA TYR A 433 -11.54 -0.85 11.62
C TYR A 433 -12.94 -0.76 12.22
N GLU A 434 -13.90 -0.45 11.38
CA GLU A 434 -15.32 -0.44 11.73
C GLU A 434 -16.10 -1.02 10.56
N ILE A 435 -16.65 -2.22 10.73
CA ILE A 435 -17.42 -2.90 9.70
C ILE A 435 -18.59 -2.04 9.17
N ASN A 436 -19.17 -1.20 10.04
CA ASN A 436 -20.26 -0.30 9.68
C ASN A 436 -19.84 0.79 8.68
N LYS A 437 -18.54 1.05 8.52
CA LYS A 437 -18.02 1.98 7.50
C LYS A 437 -17.90 1.34 6.10
N ILE A 438 -18.08 0.02 6.00
CA ILE A 438 -18.05 -0.69 4.72
C ILE A 438 -19.39 -0.51 4.03
N LYS A 439 -19.52 0.60 3.28
CA LYS A 439 -20.76 0.97 2.58
C LYS A 439 -21.32 -0.14 1.70
N PRO A 440 -20.52 -0.87 0.90
CA PRO A 440 -21.07 -1.90 0.02
C PRO A 440 -21.74 -3.07 0.75
N LEU A 441 -21.44 -3.26 2.04
CA LEU A 441 -22.06 -4.30 2.86
C LEU A 441 -23.23 -3.78 3.71
N SER A 442 -23.70 -2.53 3.52
CA SER A 442 -24.71 -1.88 4.39
C SER A 442 -25.90 -2.77 4.72
N ASP A 443 -26.42 -3.46 3.71
CA ASP A 443 -27.66 -4.25 3.80
C ASP A 443 -27.43 -5.58 4.54
N LEU A 444 -26.17 -6.01 4.65
CA LEU A 444 -25.74 -7.20 5.39
C LEU A 444 -25.20 -6.87 6.78
N GLN A 445 -24.89 -5.62 7.10
CA GLN A 445 -24.21 -5.25 8.36
C GLN A 445 -24.95 -5.74 9.61
N HIS A 446 -26.28 -5.67 9.63
CA HIS A 446 -27.10 -6.15 10.75
C HIS A 446 -27.05 -7.67 10.96
N GLN A 447 -26.71 -8.43 9.91
CA GLN A 447 -26.59 -9.88 9.96
C GLN A 447 -25.17 -10.33 10.34
N ILE A 448 -24.17 -9.44 10.21
CA ILE A 448 -22.78 -9.74 10.55
C ILE A 448 -22.54 -9.47 12.04
N LYS A 449 -22.36 -10.55 12.82
CA LYS A 449 -21.94 -10.46 14.21
C LYS A 449 -20.57 -9.80 14.28
N SER A 450 -20.41 -8.81 15.15
CA SER A 450 -19.17 -8.02 15.28
C SER A 450 -18.81 -7.68 16.72
N SER A 451 -17.53 -7.37 16.96
CA SER A 451 -16.99 -6.99 18.27
C SER A 451 -15.85 -5.98 18.11
N ASP A 452 -15.93 -4.86 18.84
CA ASP A 452 -15.05 -3.67 18.71
C ASP A 452 -14.82 -3.22 17.25
N GLY A 453 -15.87 -3.29 16.42
CA GLY A 453 -15.81 -2.87 15.01
C GLY A 453 -15.30 -3.94 14.02
N PHE A 454 -14.80 -5.08 14.48
CA PHE A 454 -14.37 -6.20 13.62
C PHE A 454 -15.46 -7.27 13.51
N PRO A 455 -15.59 -7.97 12.36
CA PRO A 455 -16.47 -9.12 12.25
C PRO A 455 -15.99 -10.25 13.18
N LEU A 456 -16.93 -10.99 13.77
CA LEU A 456 -16.65 -12.26 14.43
C LEU A 456 -16.54 -13.34 13.35
N LEU A 457 -15.37 -13.99 13.29
CA LEU A 457 -15.05 -14.97 12.24
C LEU A 457 -14.79 -16.37 12.82
N ASP A 458 -15.17 -17.39 12.07
CA ASP A 458 -14.81 -18.78 12.33
C ASP A 458 -13.34 -19.09 11.96
N GLU A 459 -12.91 -20.36 12.06
CA GLU A 459 -11.56 -20.83 11.71
C GLU A 459 -11.15 -20.59 10.27
N ASN A 460 -12.12 -20.45 9.38
CA ASN A 460 -11.91 -20.27 7.96
C ASN A 460 -12.08 -18.80 7.55
N CYS A 461 -12.15 -17.90 8.52
CA CYS A 461 -12.39 -16.48 8.34
C CYS A 461 -13.78 -16.15 7.75
N MET A 462 -14.77 -17.05 7.89
CA MET A 462 -16.15 -16.81 7.51
C MET A 462 -16.87 -16.01 8.59
N SER A 463 -17.70 -15.05 8.19
CA SER A 463 -18.58 -14.30 9.08
C SER A 463 -19.82 -15.11 9.48
N SER A 464 -20.72 -14.51 10.26
CA SER A 464 -22.02 -15.12 10.55
C SER A 464 -22.98 -15.16 9.35
N VAL A 465 -22.64 -14.50 8.24
CA VAL A 465 -23.38 -14.61 6.98
C VAL A 465 -22.70 -15.68 6.11
N PRO A 466 -23.39 -16.78 5.75
CA PRO A 466 -22.78 -17.92 5.06
C PRO A 466 -22.21 -17.54 3.69
N GLY A 467 -20.92 -17.82 3.47
CA GLY A 467 -20.23 -17.50 2.21
C GLY A 467 -19.62 -16.10 2.16
N LEU A 468 -19.81 -15.27 3.20
CA LEU A 468 -19.12 -13.98 3.35
C LEU A 468 -17.92 -14.17 4.26
N PHE A 469 -16.75 -14.01 3.68
CA PHE A 469 -15.46 -14.16 4.33
C PHE A 469 -14.74 -12.80 4.43
N PHE A 470 -13.83 -12.69 5.39
CA PHE A 470 -13.01 -11.49 5.58
C PHE A 470 -11.52 -11.85 5.63
N GLY A 471 -10.69 -11.07 4.94
CA GLY A 471 -9.25 -11.29 4.93
C GLY A 471 -8.43 -10.02 5.16
N GLY A 472 -7.11 -10.19 5.29
CA GLY A 472 -6.20 -9.11 5.66
C GLY A 472 -6.56 -8.52 7.02
N TYR A 473 -6.52 -7.19 7.14
CA TYR A 473 -6.74 -6.50 8.43
C TYR A 473 -8.09 -6.85 9.08
N ALA A 474 -9.13 -7.11 8.30
CA ALA A 474 -10.44 -7.50 8.80
C ALA A 474 -10.42 -8.82 9.61
N ALA A 475 -9.49 -9.72 9.30
CA ALA A 475 -9.32 -11.00 9.97
C ALA A 475 -8.41 -10.94 11.19
N MET A 476 -7.86 -9.77 11.56
CA MET A 476 -6.83 -9.64 12.59
C MET A 476 -7.24 -10.20 13.96
N LYS A 477 -8.50 -10.04 14.36
CA LYS A 477 -8.99 -10.59 15.64
C LYS A 477 -9.08 -12.12 15.64
N ARG A 478 -9.20 -12.75 14.47
CA ARG A 478 -9.27 -14.20 14.32
C ARG A 478 -7.90 -14.82 14.07
N ILE A 479 -7.13 -14.25 13.16
CA ILE A 479 -5.88 -14.83 12.70
C ILE A 479 -4.71 -14.32 13.52
N GLY A 480 -4.68 -13.03 13.86
CA GLY A 480 -3.63 -12.42 14.67
C GLY A 480 -3.04 -11.15 14.08
N PRO A 481 -2.09 -10.51 14.78
CA PRO A 481 -1.58 -9.19 14.44
C PRO A 481 -0.83 -9.14 13.11
N LYS A 482 -0.34 -10.28 12.58
CA LYS A 482 0.36 -10.29 11.27
C LYS A 482 -0.54 -9.88 10.10
N CYS A 483 -1.87 -9.96 10.25
CA CYS A 483 -2.85 -9.48 9.27
C CYS A 483 -2.75 -7.98 8.93
N GLN A 484 -1.97 -7.20 9.68
CA GLN A 484 -1.63 -5.81 9.35
C GLN A 484 -0.51 -5.66 8.31
N PHE A 485 0.19 -6.77 8.01
CA PHE A 485 1.38 -6.78 7.17
C PHE A 485 1.21 -7.78 6.03
N ILE A 486 2.09 -7.68 5.03
CA ILE A 486 2.12 -8.60 3.88
C ILE A 486 2.23 -10.06 4.35
N ALA A 487 3.05 -10.33 5.37
CA ALA A 487 3.22 -11.65 5.98
C ALA A 487 1.92 -12.30 6.48
N GLY A 488 0.87 -11.53 6.79
CA GLY A 488 -0.43 -12.06 7.18
C GLY A 488 -1.20 -12.72 6.03
N SER A 489 -0.81 -12.48 4.77
CA SER A 489 -1.41 -13.10 3.59
C SER A 489 -1.37 -14.63 3.66
N ALA A 490 -0.24 -15.22 4.07
CA ALA A 490 -0.08 -16.67 4.19
C ALA A 490 -1.09 -17.33 5.13
N LEU A 491 -1.33 -16.69 6.28
CA LEU A 491 -2.23 -17.23 7.30
C LEU A 491 -3.69 -17.10 6.85
N THR A 492 -4.02 -15.98 6.21
CA THR A 492 -5.39 -15.66 5.82
C THR A 492 -5.82 -16.48 4.61
N SER A 493 -5.02 -16.53 3.54
CA SER A 493 -5.38 -17.22 2.29
C SER A 493 -5.60 -18.71 2.49
N LYS A 494 -4.78 -19.36 3.33
CA LYS A 494 -4.95 -20.79 3.65
C LYS A 494 -6.29 -21.09 4.33
N ALA A 495 -6.65 -20.29 5.34
CA ALA A 495 -7.91 -20.45 6.07
C ALA A 495 -9.12 -20.19 5.16
N LEU A 496 -9.06 -19.12 4.37
CA LEU A 496 -10.09 -18.75 3.40
C LEU A 496 -10.33 -19.85 2.37
N MET A 497 -9.26 -20.32 1.72
CA MET A 497 -9.37 -21.35 0.68
C MET A 497 -9.92 -22.66 1.20
N TYR A 498 -9.52 -23.07 2.41
CA TYR A 498 -10.11 -24.26 3.03
C TYR A 498 -11.64 -24.10 3.21
N GLY A 499 -12.09 -22.99 3.78
CA GLY A 499 -13.54 -22.72 3.96
C GLY A 499 -14.31 -22.66 2.65
N ILE A 500 -13.76 -21.96 1.64
CA ILE A 500 -14.35 -21.83 0.31
C ILE A 500 -14.47 -23.21 -0.36
N SER A 501 -13.40 -24.02 -0.36
CA SER A 501 -13.44 -25.36 -0.95
C SER A 501 -14.43 -26.28 -0.26
N GLN A 502 -14.61 -26.20 1.07
CA GLN A 502 -15.61 -27.04 1.75
C GLN A 502 -17.04 -26.63 1.37
N ARG A 503 -17.32 -25.33 1.24
CA ARG A 503 -18.64 -24.86 0.79
C ARG A 503 -18.95 -25.34 -0.62
N LEU A 504 -17.99 -25.19 -1.55
CA LEU A 504 -18.18 -25.62 -2.93
C LEU A 504 -18.38 -27.13 -3.07
N LYS A 505 -17.89 -27.95 -2.14
CA LYS A 505 -18.14 -29.40 -2.11
C LYS A 505 -19.52 -29.78 -1.59
N HIS A 506 -20.10 -29.00 -0.70
CA HIS A 506 -21.42 -29.29 -0.12
C HIS A 506 -22.58 -28.84 -1.01
N ASP A 507 -22.33 -27.94 -1.95
CA ASP A 507 -23.32 -27.39 -2.88
C ASP A 507 -23.33 -28.11 -4.26
N ASN A 508 -22.55 -29.18 -4.41
CA ASN A 508 -22.54 -30.12 -5.55
C ASN A 508 -23.04 -31.49 -5.07
#